data_AF-A0A971K6X5-F1
#
_entry.id   AF-A0A971K6X5-F1
#
_cell.length_a   1.000
_cell.length_b   1.000
_cell.length_c   1.000
_cell.angle_alpha   90.00
_cell.angle_beta   90.00
_cell.angle_gamma   90.00
#
_symmetry.space_group_name_H-M   'P 1'
#
loop_
_entity.id
_entity.type
_entity.pdbx_description
1 polymer ?
#
loop_
_entity_poly.entity_id
_entity_poly.type
_entity_poly.pdbx_seq_one_letter_code
_entity_poly.pdbx_strand_id
1 'polypeptide(L)'
;MIQLVKKLFSDADISISDKQAELFAGYYRLVNENNDDNDLTRIRGEENFIIKHFIDSVYYTKFITLPGSLVDIGTGAGFPGIPLKIMFPGLKLILAEQRSRRVDFLKLAVKSLGLQNVEFYPHKVTDKSFFSVDGVITRALEDAPETLARVHHFLPENGVIILLKGPDADGDIDALSDGNRRYFNLEIDREYTLPGTDLRRRILFFRKKDSGIKRIYKILKDEKETPGIAVSSEDNKTFRDIKRAVAGELLKKQGLAAISGKKIITGFLDSFTAQGSRLVLPDEYTENDEKFMAVIERFRAANSLYIFRKGLFNELDAAGGRSPLLVAEVPGLGDWDGSLLNGCNPVIPFQDPLNVGAAVRSCAGFGIQRIILTRDAANPYHPKSIRASSGAVFNMEFVRAPMLEEFPALIDNSVPVISLDRGGDDLDGITFPGSFLLVPGIEGPGLPAKLKMHSVSIPVSDAVESLNASAALAIFMYVWRNRVKK
;
A
#
# COMPACT_ATOMS: atom_id res chain seq x y z
N MET A 1 -1.75 -44.69 33.38
CA MET A 1 -1.52 -43.57 32.44
C MET A 1 -1.23 -43.99 31.00
N ILE A 2 -0.06 -44.53 30.62
CA ILE A 2 0.28 -44.80 29.20
C ILE A 2 -0.77 -45.65 28.48
N GLN A 3 -1.20 -46.77 29.09
CA GLN A 3 -2.25 -47.63 28.52
C GLN A 3 -3.60 -46.91 28.38
N LEU A 4 -3.93 -46.02 29.31
CA LEU A 4 -5.15 -45.21 29.25
C LEU A 4 -5.09 -44.21 28.09
N VAL A 5 -3.95 -43.53 27.90
CA VAL A 5 -3.72 -42.64 26.75
C VAL A 5 -3.89 -43.41 25.45
N LYS A 6 -3.22 -44.57 25.31
CA LYS A 6 -3.35 -45.42 24.11
C LYS A 6 -4.80 -45.84 23.84
N LYS A 7 -5.50 -46.30 24.87
CA LYS A 7 -6.91 -46.70 24.77
C LYS A 7 -7.78 -45.54 24.28
N LEU A 8 -7.72 -44.38 24.93
CA LEU A 8 -8.58 -43.24 24.59
C LEU A 8 -8.26 -42.65 23.20
N PHE A 9 -6.98 -42.61 22.80
CA PHE A 9 -6.61 -42.23 21.44
C PHE A 9 -7.14 -43.23 20.41
N SER A 10 -7.05 -44.54 20.69
CA SER A 10 -7.62 -45.58 19.84
C SER A 10 -9.14 -45.48 19.75
N ASP A 11 -9.83 -45.21 20.86
CA ASP A 11 -11.30 -45.02 20.89
C ASP A 11 -11.72 -43.78 20.08
N ALA A 12 -10.84 -42.77 19.96
CA ALA A 12 -11.00 -41.62 19.08
C ALA A 12 -10.51 -41.85 17.64
N ASP A 13 -10.10 -43.08 17.31
CA ASP A 13 -9.57 -43.51 16.01
C ASP A 13 -8.30 -42.70 15.62
N ILE A 14 -7.45 -42.37 16.59
CA ILE A 14 -6.16 -41.71 16.39
C ILE A 14 -5.05 -42.68 16.77
N SER A 15 -4.21 -43.05 15.80
CA SER A 15 -3.04 -43.88 16.06
C SER A 15 -1.89 -43.05 16.65
N ILE A 16 -1.26 -43.58 17.70
CA ILE A 16 -0.07 -43.01 18.32
C ILE A 16 0.97 -44.10 18.54
N SER A 17 2.24 -43.74 18.41
CA SER A 17 3.36 -44.62 18.75
C SER A 17 3.54 -44.74 20.27
N ASP A 18 4.27 -45.77 20.70
CA ASP A 18 4.66 -45.94 22.11
C ASP A 18 5.38 -44.71 22.65
N LYS A 19 6.26 -44.12 21.83
CA LYS A 19 6.99 -42.91 22.21
C LYS A 19 6.06 -41.72 22.42
N GLN A 20 5.06 -41.55 21.57
CA GLN A 20 4.08 -40.47 21.73
C GLN A 20 3.21 -40.69 22.97
N ALA A 21 2.80 -41.93 23.25
CA ALA A 21 2.05 -42.27 24.45
C ALA A 21 2.85 -41.97 25.74
N GLU A 22 4.16 -42.26 25.74
CA GLU A 22 5.07 -41.87 26.83
C GLU A 22 5.16 -40.35 27.00
N LEU A 23 5.29 -39.60 25.90
CA LEU A 23 5.38 -38.14 25.93
C LEU A 23 4.07 -37.51 26.45
N PHE A 24 2.91 -38.00 26.02
CA PHE A 24 1.62 -37.55 26.56
C PHE A 24 1.47 -37.86 28.05
N ALA A 25 1.86 -39.07 28.48
CA ALA A 25 1.84 -39.43 29.90
C ALA A 25 2.83 -38.60 30.73
N GLY A 26 4.00 -38.26 30.18
CA GLY A 26 4.96 -37.34 30.78
C GLY A 26 4.40 -35.93 30.89
N TYR A 27 3.76 -35.43 29.84
CA TYR A 27 3.19 -34.09 29.83
C TYR A 27 2.02 -33.97 30.80
N TYR A 28 1.15 -34.99 30.90
CA TYR A 28 0.10 -35.05 31.91
C TYR A 28 0.66 -34.89 33.33
N ARG A 29 1.72 -35.65 33.66
CA ARG A 29 2.38 -35.57 34.98
C ARG A 29 2.92 -34.17 35.23
N LEU A 30 3.64 -33.59 34.27
CA LEU A 30 4.17 -32.23 34.39
C LEU A 30 3.07 -31.19 34.63
N VAL A 31 1.96 -31.25 33.88
CA VAL A 31 0.84 -30.32 34.09
C VAL A 31 0.25 -30.51 35.48
N ASN A 32 0.01 -31.74 35.92
CA ASN A 32 -0.62 -32.01 37.21
C ASN A 32 0.27 -31.61 38.40
N GLU A 33 1.57 -31.91 38.34
CA GLU A 33 2.56 -31.56 39.38
C GLU A 33 2.78 -30.04 39.50
N ASN A 34 2.54 -29.28 38.42
CA ASN A 34 2.76 -27.83 38.39
C ASN A 34 1.44 -27.03 38.40
N ASN A 35 0.28 -27.68 38.53
CA ASN A 35 -1.01 -27.00 38.37
C ASN A 35 -1.32 -26.03 39.51
N ASP A 36 -1.03 -26.43 40.75
CA ASP A 36 -1.35 -25.64 41.95
C ASP A 36 -0.59 -24.31 41.98
N ASP A 37 0.65 -24.30 41.49
CA ASP A 37 1.50 -23.10 41.47
C ASP A 37 1.21 -22.15 40.29
N ASN A 38 0.61 -22.67 39.21
CA ASN A 38 0.56 -21.99 37.90
C ASN A 38 -0.85 -21.82 37.30
N ASP A 39 -1.91 -22.34 37.90
CA ASP A 39 -3.29 -22.32 37.37
C ASP A 39 -3.34 -22.69 35.88
N LEU A 40 -2.79 -23.88 35.58
CA LEU A 40 -2.60 -24.39 34.22
C LEU A 40 -3.93 -24.89 33.64
N THR A 41 -4.71 -25.63 34.44
CA THR A 41 -6.05 -26.09 34.06
C THR A 41 -6.97 -26.40 35.25
N ARG A 42 -8.28 -26.30 35.01
CA ARG A 42 -9.35 -26.65 35.98
C ARG A 42 -9.92 -28.05 35.77
N ILE A 43 -9.51 -28.76 34.72
CA ILE A 43 -10.06 -30.08 34.36
C ILE A 43 -9.50 -31.13 35.31
N ARG A 44 -10.40 -31.89 35.97
CA ARG A 44 -10.05 -32.96 36.91
C ARG A 44 -10.35 -34.34 36.31
N GLY A 45 -9.57 -35.34 36.73
CA GLY A 45 -9.69 -36.73 36.31
C GLY A 45 -8.88 -37.03 35.04
N GLU A 46 -8.17 -38.16 35.05
CA GLU A 46 -7.22 -38.54 33.99
C GLU A 46 -7.89 -38.63 32.61
N GLU A 47 -9.04 -39.30 32.53
CA GLU A 47 -9.78 -39.50 31.28
C GLU A 47 -10.25 -38.17 30.68
N ASN A 48 -10.90 -37.33 31.51
CA ASN A 48 -11.37 -36.01 31.09
C ASN A 48 -10.23 -35.11 30.61
N PHE A 49 -9.07 -35.18 31.27
CA PHE A 49 -7.88 -34.45 30.86
C PHE A 49 -7.43 -34.92 29.48
N ILE A 50 -7.26 -36.23 29.28
CA ILE A 50 -6.80 -36.79 28.00
C ILE A 50 -7.77 -36.39 26.88
N ILE A 51 -9.07 -36.52 27.11
CA ILE A 51 -10.09 -36.19 26.11
C ILE A 51 -10.07 -34.68 25.78
N LYS A 52 -10.24 -33.81 26.79
CA LYS A 52 -10.47 -32.37 26.57
C LYS A 52 -9.19 -31.57 26.24
N HIS A 53 -8.01 -32.10 26.59
CA HIS A 53 -6.74 -31.43 26.35
C HIS A 53 -5.84 -32.10 25.34
N PHE A 54 -5.80 -33.43 25.26
CA PHE A 54 -4.97 -34.11 24.27
C PHE A 54 -5.75 -34.39 23.00
N ILE A 55 -6.84 -35.15 23.08
CA ILE A 55 -7.63 -35.54 21.91
C ILE A 55 -8.24 -34.30 21.24
N ASP A 56 -8.87 -33.41 22.00
CA ASP A 56 -9.44 -32.14 21.46
C ASP A 56 -8.38 -31.28 20.75
N SER A 57 -7.12 -31.32 21.20
CA SER A 57 -6.02 -30.55 20.60
C SER A 57 -5.50 -31.12 19.28
N VAL A 58 -5.88 -32.33 18.90
CA VAL A 58 -5.35 -33.00 17.70
C VAL A 58 -6.43 -33.62 16.82
N TYR A 59 -7.65 -33.82 17.30
CA TYR A 59 -8.72 -34.53 16.58
C TYR A 59 -9.08 -33.85 15.25
N TYR A 60 -9.13 -32.51 15.23
CA TYR A 60 -9.43 -31.75 14.03
C TYR A 60 -8.41 -31.94 12.89
N THR A 61 -7.21 -32.46 13.18
CA THR A 61 -6.19 -32.76 12.17
C THR A 61 -6.60 -33.90 11.24
N LYS A 62 -7.67 -34.64 11.57
CA LYS A 62 -8.33 -35.56 10.64
C LYS A 62 -9.02 -34.85 9.46
N PHE A 63 -9.33 -33.56 9.62
CA PHE A 63 -10.09 -32.79 8.64
C PHE A 63 -9.22 -31.84 7.83
N ILE A 64 -7.97 -31.60 8.25
CA ILE A 64 -7.08 -30.60 7.66
C ILE A 64 -5.65 -31.12 7.59
N THR A 65 -4.87 -30.55 6.65
CA THR A 65 -3.41 -30.72 6.65
C THR A 65 -2.78 -29.56 7.41
N LEU A 66 -1.96 -29.85 8.42
CA LEU A 66 -1.20 -28.82 9.12
C LEU A 66 -0.06 -28.29 8.24
N PRO A 67 0.28 -27.00 8.33
CA PRO A 67 1.44 -26.46 7.66
C PRO A 67 2.74 -26.86 8.39
N GLY A 68 3.90 -26.62 7.75
CA GLY A 68 5.21 -26.99 8.32
C GLY A 68 5.63 -26.15 9.53
N SER A 69 5.06 -24.96 9.70
CA SER A 69 5.33 -24.06 10.82
C SER A 69 4.07 -23.36 11.33
N LEU A 70 3.91 -23.26 12.65
CA LEU A 70 2.73 -22.68 13.30
C LEU A 70 3.10 -21.77 14.48
N VAL A 71 2.26 -20.75 14.71
CA VAL A 71 2.18 -20.06 16.01
C VAL A 71 0.88 -20.39 16.71
N ASP A 72 0.97 -20.84 17.97
CA ASP A 72 -0.17 -21.05 18.86
C ASP A 72 -0.40 -19.81 19.72
N ILE A 73 -1.45 -19.06 19.39
CA ILE A 73 -1.78 -17.78 20.03
C ILE A 73 -2.63 -18.01 21.28
N GLY A 74 -2.10 -17.60 22.43
CA GLY A 74 -2.78 -17.78 23.71
C GLY A 74 -2.75 -19.23 24.17
N THR A 75 -1.63 -19.92 23.94
CA THR A 75 -1.45 -21.36 24.18
C THR A 75 -1.74 -21.80 25.62
N GLY A 76 -1.72 -20.89 26.60
CA GLY A 76 -2.03 -21.20 27.98
C GLY A 76 -0.99 -22.16 28.58
N ALA A 77 -1.46 -23.32 29.03
CA ALA A 77 -0.59 -24.39 29.53
C ALA A 77 0.12 -25.16 28.39
N GLY A 78 -0.13 -24.84 27.12
CA GLY A 78 0.46 -25.50 25.96
C GLY A 78 -0.58 -26.18 25.07
N PHE A 79 -1.83 -25.76 25.12
CA PHE A 79 -2.94 -26.38 24.39
C PHE A 79 -3.45 -25.42 23.30
N PRO A 80 -3.43 -25.82 22.01
CA PRO A 80 -3.13 -27.15 21.46
C PRO A 80 -1.65 -27.40 21.11
N GLY A 81 -0.76 -26.43 21.27
CA GLY A 81 0.62 -26.48 20.75
C GLY A 81 1.46 -27.70 21.16
N ILE A 82 1.55 -28.03 22.46
CA ILE A 82 2.36 -29.16 22.94
C ILE A 82 1.80 -30.51 22.46
N PRO A 83 0.50 -30.83 22.56
CA PRO A 83 -0.07 -32.03 21.94
C PRO A 83 0.21 -32.15 20.44
N LEU A 84 0.09 -31.05 19.69
CA LEU A 84 0.42 -31.05 18.27
C LEU A 84 1.89 -31.35 18.04
N LYS A 85 2.77 -30.80 18.86
CA LYS A 85 4.20 -31.05 18.76
C LYS A 85 4.58 -32.50 19.05
N ILE A 86 3.88 -33.16 19.98
CA ILE A 86 4.03 -34.59 20.26
C ILE A 86 3.53 -35.42 19.07
N MET A 87 2.37 -35.07 18.49
CA MET A 87 1.82 -35.78 17.32
C MET A 87 2.64 -35.58 16.05
N PHE A 88 3.20 -34.39 15.85
CA PHE A 88 3.93 -33.99 14.65
C PHE A 88 5.33 -33.46 15.02
N PRO A 89 6.31 -34.35 15.30
CA PRO A 89 7.63 -33.94 15.77
C PRO A 89 8.38 -32.98 14.82
N GLY A 90 8.10 -33.04 13.51
CA GLY A 90 8.67 -32.17 12.49
C GLY A 90 8.12 -30.74 12.46
N LEU A 91 6.97 -30.48 13.11
CA LEU A 91 6.31 -29.17 13.11
C LEU A 91 7.20 -28.11 13.80
N LYS A 92 7.52 -27.01 13.12
CA LYS A 92 8.15 -25.85 13.78
C LYS A 92 7.08 -25.07 14.52
N LEU A 93 7.27 -24.83 15.82
CA LEU A 93 6.19 -24.29 16.65
C LEU A 93 6.65 -23.07 17.44
N ILE A 94 5.88 -21.99 17.39
CA ILE A 94 6.00 -20.84 18.28
C ILE A 94 4.85 -20.89 19.28
N LEU A 95 5.16 -20.85 20.57
CA LEU A 95 4.18 -20.80 21.66
C LEU A 95 4.06 -19.36 22.17
N ALA A 96 2.95 -18.69 21.88
CA ALA A 96 2.71 -17.31 22.29
C ALA A 96 1.82 -17.24 23.54
N GLU A 97 2.39 -16.75 24.65
CA GLU A 97 1.73 -16.60 25.95
C GLU A 97 2.28 -15.37 26.68
N GLN A 98 1.39 -14.57 27.26
CA GLN A 98 1.75 -13.30 27.91
C GLN A 98 2.04 -13.47 29.42
N ARG A 99 1.54 -14.54 30.06
CA ARG A 99 1.73 -14.78 31.49
C ARG A 99 3.08 -15.48 31.73
N SER A 100 3.99 -14.77 32.40
CA SER A 100 5.36 -15.25 32.67
C SER A 100 5.42 -16.65 33.28
N ARG A 101 4.62 -16.92 34.33
CA ARG A 101 4.57 -18.25 34.98
C ARG A 101 4.23 -19.38 34.01
N ARG A 102 3.32 -19.13 33.07
CA ARG A 102 2.95 -20.12 32.04
C ARG A 102 4.07 -20.29 31.02
N VAL A 103 4.73 -19.22 30.61
CA VAL A 103 5.92 -19.29 29.73
C VAL A 103 7.02 -20.14 30.38
N ASP A 104 7.26 -19.96 31.67
CA ASP A 104 8.28 -20.74 32.40
C ASP A 104 7.90 -22.22 32.49
N PHE A 105 6.62 -22.52 32.74
CA PHE A 105 6.10 -23.89 32.65
C PHE A 105 6.26 -24.48 31.24
N LEU A 106 5.95 -23.74 30.18
CA LEU A 106 6.10 -24.21 28.80
C LEU A 106 7.56 -24.55 28.48
N LYS A 107 8.51 -23.71 28.92
CA LYS A 107 9.96 -23.99 28.78
C LYS A 107 10.36 -25.25 29.52
N LEU A 108 9.87 -25.44 30.75
CA LEU A 108 10.08 -26.67 31.52
C LEU A 108 9.52 -27.88 30.76
N ALA A 109 8.28 -27.81 30.27
CA ALA A 109 7.61 -28.90 29.58
C ALA A 109 8.35 -29.30 28.29
N VAL A 110 8.69 -28.34 27.44
CA VAL A 110 9.46 -28.57 26.20
C VAL A 110 10.80 -29.23 26.49
N LYS A 111 11.53 -28.74 27.50
CA LYS A 111 12.81 -29.30 27.92
C LYS A 111 12.68 -30.72 28.46
N SER A 112 11.76 -30.95 29.39
CA SER A 112 11.56 -32.25 30.06
C SER A 112 11.07 -33.34 29.10
N LEU A 113 10.29 -32.96 28.09
CA LEU A 113 9.80 -33.86 27.06
C LEU A 113 10.77 -34.02 25.88
N GLY A 114 11.85 -33.23 25.83
CA GLY A 114 12.85 -33.28 24.76
C GLY A 114 12.33 -32.80 23.40
N LEU A 115 11.32 -31.92 23.39
CA LEU A 115 10.71 -31.41 22.15
C LEU A 115 11.67 -30.41 21.47
N GLN A 116 11.96 -30.62 20.19
CA GLN A 116 12.86 -29.78 19.38
C GLN A 116 12.10 -28.76 18.54
N ASN A 117 12.73 -27.71 18.01
CA ASN A 117 12.08 -26.72 17.13
C ASN A 117 10.84 -26.06 17.75
N VAL A 118 10.93 -25.69 19.03
CA VAL A 118 9.91 -24.91 19.75
C VAL A 118 10.50 -23.59 20.21
N GLU A 119 9.87 -22.49 19.81
CA GLU A 119 10.21 -21.14 20.23
C GLU A 119 9.12 -20.57 21.14
N PHE A 120 9.46 -19.56 21.94
CA PHE A 120 8.54 -18.94 22.90
C PHE A 120 8.42 -17.45 22.60
N TYR A 121 7.18 -16.97 22.54
CA TYR A 121 6.87 -15.54 22.42
C TYR A 121 6.17 -15.07 23.71
N PRO A 122 6.89 -14.45 24.67
CA PRO A 122 6.38 -14.14 26.02
C PRO A 122 5.51 -12.88 26.07
N HIS A 123 4.73 -12.61 25.02
CA HIS A 123 3.92 -11.41 24.86
C HIS A 123 2.58 -11.73 24.20
N LYS A 124 1.61 -10.81 24.33
CA LYS A 124 0.39 -10.86 23.54
C LYS A 124 0.74 -10.61 22.07
N VAL A 125 0.23 -11.45 21.17
CA VAL A 125 0.31 -11.19 19.73
C VAL A 125 -0.53 -9.97 19.38
N THR A 126 0.02 -9.04 18.62
CA THR A 126 -0.65 -7.82 18.15
C THR A 126 -0.45 -7.62 16.65
N ASP A 127 -1.08 -6.59 16.09
CA ASP A 127 -0.89 -6.09 14.72
C ASP A 127 0.55 -5.61 14.42
N LYS A 128 1.44 -5.59 15.44
CA LYS A 128 2.86 -5.24 15.34
C LYS A 128 3.79 -6.43 15.53
N SER A 129 3.29 -7.60 15.90
CA SER A 129 4.09 -8.82 16.06
C SER A 129 4.45 -9.37 14.68
N PHE A 130 5.67 -9.88 14.48
CA PHE A 130 6.07 -10.49 13.21
C PHE A 130 6.65 -11.87 13.48
N PHE A 131 6.17 -12.87 12.74
CA PHE A 131 6.62 -14.26 12.82
C PHE A 131 6.89 -14.78 11.41
N SER A 132 7.86 -15.67 11.26
CA SER A 132 8.10 -16.41 10.02
C SER A 132 7.45 -17.79 10.15
N VAL A 133 6.15 -17.86 9.91
CA VAL A 133 5.34 -19.08 10.05
C VAL A 133 4.31 -19.20 8.91
N ASP A 134 3.95 -20.44 8.61
CA ASP A 134 3.00 -20.79 7.54
C ASP A 134 1.55 -20.87 8.05
N GLY A 135 1.34 -20.82 9.37
CA GLY A 135 0.00 -20.74 9.91
C GLY A 135 -0.10 -20.27 11.36
N VAL A 136 -1.34 -19.98 11.75
CA VAL A 136 -1.76 -19.59 13.08
C VAL A 136 -2.78 -20.58 13.58
N ILE A 137 -2.71 -20.93 14.86
CA ILE A 137 -3.75 -21.68 15.56
C ILE A 137 -4.13 -20.98 16.85
N THR A 138 -5.42 -21.02 17.21
CA THR A 138 -5.86 -20.61 18.54
C THR A 138 -7.11 -21.37 18.99
N ARG A 139 -7.18 -21.61 20.30
CA ARG A 139 -8.38 -22.06 21.04
C ARG A 139 -9.07 -20.92 21.79
N ALA A 140 -8.56 -19.69 21.67
CA ALA A 140 -8.99 -18.58 22.51
C ALA A 140 -10.45 -18.16 22.24
N LEU A 141 -11.04 -17.53 23.26
CA LEU A 141 -12.40 -16.98 23.26
C LEU A 141 -12.60 -15.78 22.33
N GLU A 142 -11.55 -15.36 21.62
CA GLU A 142 -11.60 -14.18 20.77
C GLU A 142 -12.35 -14.46 19.47
N ASP A 143 -13.06 -13.46 18.98
CA ASP A 143 -13.84 -13.59 17.76
C ASP A 143 -12.92 -13.76 16.54
N ALA A 144 -13.41 -14.50 15.54
CA ALA A 144 -12.70 -14.77 14.30
C ALA A 144 -12.32 -13.47 13.56
N PRO A 145 -13.20 -12.46 13.40
CA PRO A 145 -12.85 -11.21 12.73
C PRO A 145 -11.64 -10.51 13.37
N GLU A 146 -11.58 -10.45 14.70
CA GLU A 146 -10.48 -9.83 15.45
C GLU A 146 -9.17 -10.60 15.27
N THR A 147 -9.24 -11.93 15.38
CA THR A 147 -8.08 -12.80 15.19
C THR A 147 -7.51 -12.66 13.78
N LEU A 148 -8.37 -12.72 12.76
CA LEU A 148 -7.97 -12.55 11.35
C LEU A 148 -7.31 -11.19 11.12
N ALA A 149 -7.91 -10.11 11.64
CA ALA A 149 -7.38 -8.74 11.51
C ALA A 149 -6.05 -8.55 12.25
N ARG A 150 -5.82 -9.30 13.32
CA ARG A 150 -4.59 -9.22 14.12
C ARG A 150 -3.41 -9.94 13.50
N VAL A 151 -3.63 -10.96 12.67
CA VAL A 151 -2.55 -11.83 12.17
C VAL A 151 -2.29 -11.70 10.68
N HIS A 152 -3.15 -10.99 9.96
CA HIS A 152 -3.07 -10.88 8.50
C HIS A 152 -1.75 -10.32 7.99
N HIS A 153 -1.02 -9.52 8.76
CA HIS A 153 0.15 -8.80 8.29
C HIS A 153 1.44 -9.63 8.26
N PHE A 154 1.54 -10.72 9.02
CA PHE A 154 2.74 -11.57 9.07
C PHE A 154 2.56 -12.93 8.38
N LEU A 155 1.34 -13.39 8.12
CA LEU A 155 1.11 -14.64 7.41
C LEU A 155 1.50 -14.51 5.93
N PRO A 156 2.17 -15.50 5.32
CA PRO A 156 2.45 -15.50 3.88
C PRO A 156 1.18 -15.78 3.07
N GLU A 157 1.24 -15.57 1.75
CA GLU A 157 0.24 -16.09 0.82
C GLU A 157 0.09 -17.61 1.02
N ASN A 158 -1.15 -18.11 0.93
CA ASN A 158 -1.51 -19.51 1.21
C ASN A 158 -1.29 -19.95 2.66
N GLY A 159 -0.82 -19.05 3.54
CA GLY A 159 -0.76 -19.28 4.97
C GLY A 159 -2.15 -19.52 5.55
N VAL A 160 -2.22 -20.30 6.63
CA VAL A 160 -3.50 -20.83 7.14
C VAL A 160 -3.80 -20.34 8.56
N ILE A 161 -5.07 -20.18 8.87
CA ILE A 161 -5.54 -19.84 10.22
C ILE A 161 -6.55 -20.91 10.65
N ILE A 162 -6.26 -21.53 11.79
CA ILE A 162 -7.04 -22.61 12.37
C ILE A 162 -7.69 -22.08 13.65
N LEU A 163 -9.01 -21.87 13.62
CA LEU A 163 -9.77 -21.45 14.80
C LEU A 163 -10.54 -22.63 15.35
N LEU A 164 -10.24 -23.02 16.59
CA LEU A 164 -10.92 -24.09 17.30
C LEU A 164 -12.01 -23.47 18.19
N LYS A 165 -13.27 -23.62 17.78
CA LYS A 165 -14.44 -22.95 18.36
C LYS A 165 -15.44 -23.95 18.98
N GLY A 166 -16.37 -23.40 19.76
CA GLY A 166 -17.58 -24.11 20.20
C GLY A 166 -18.62 -24.22 19.08
N PRO A 167 -19.78 -24.83 19.34
CA PRO A 167 -20.83 -25.01 18.33
C PRO A 167 -21.41 -23.67 17.81
N ASP A 168 -21.45 -22.64 18.65
CA ASP A 168 -22.05 -21.35 18.32
C ASP A 168 -21.04 -20.41 17.64
N ALA A 169 -20.53 -20.79 16.47
CA ALA A 169 -19.58 -19.97 15.68
C ALA A 169 -20.22 -19.23 14.49
N ASP A 170 -21.55 -19.31 14.30
CA ASP A 170 -22.22 -18.62 13.20
C ASP A 170 -22.05 -17.09 13.30
N GLY A 171 -22.14 -16.55 14.52
CA GLY A 171 -21.91 -15.13 14.76
C GLY A 171 -20.50 -14.65 14.36
N ASP A 172 -19.48 -15.51 14.48
CA ASP A 172 -18.12 -15.21 14.02
C ASP A 172 -18.05 -15.04 12.50
N ILE A 173 -18.76 -15.90 11.76
CA ILE A 173 -18.77 -15.92 10.30
C ILE A 173 -19.57 -14.74 9.75
N ASP A 174 -20.72 -14.45 10.37
CA ASP A 174 -21.58 -13.32 10.00
C ASP A 174 -20.89 -11.98 10.28
N ALA A 175 -20.09 -11.89 11.34
CA ALA A 175 -19.34 -10.69 11.71
C ALA A 175 -18.07 -10.44 10.88
N LEU A 176 -17.71 -11.30 9.92
CA LEU A 176 -16.54 -11.10 9.07
C LEU A 176 -16.67 -9.82 8.22
N SER A 177 -15.77 -8.86 8.45
CA SER A 177 -15.71 -7.61 7.70
C SER A 177 -15.26 -7.81 6.24
N ASP A 178 -15.51 -6.81 5.38
CA ASP A 178 -14.97 -6.76 4.02
C ASP A 178 -13.44 -6.88 4.01
N GLY A 179 -12.76 -6.31 5.01
CA GLY A 179 -11.32 -6.47 5.20
C GLY A 179 -10.93 -7.93 5.44
N ASN A 180 -11.64 -8.66 6.29
CA ASN A 180 -11.39 -10.07 6.51
C ASN A 180 -11.63 -10.87 5.22
N ARG A 181 -12.77 -10.64 4.55
CA ARG A 181 -13.15 -11.35 3.31
C ARG A 181 -12.22 -11.04 2.14
N ARG A 182 -11.58 -9.86 2.14
CA ARG A 182 -10.55 -9.48 1.17
C ARG A 182 -9.28 -10.32 1.34
N TYR A 183 -8.82 -10.53 2.59
CA TYR A 183 -7.54 -11.20 2.85
C TYR A 183 -7.66 -12.71 3.05
N PHE A 184 -8.84 -13.24 3.36
CA PHE A 184 -9.01 -14.65 3.70
C PHE A 184 -10.17 -15.29 2.96
N ASN A 185 -9.99 -16.58 2.66
CA ASN A 185 -11.03 -17.49 2.22
C ASN A 185 -11.32 -18.49 3.34
N LEU A 186 -12.59 -18.66 3.72
CA LEU A 186 -13.00 -19.76 4.59
C LEU A 186 -13.09 -21.03 3.74
N GLU A 187 -12.18 -21.98 3.95
CA GLU A 187 -12.15 -23.22 3.16
C GLU A 187 -12.90 -24.36 3.85
N ILE A 188 -12.86 -24.40 5.19
CA ILE A 188 -13.55 -25.41 5.97
C ILE A 188 -14.28 -24.73 7.11
N ASP A 189 -15.57 -25.01 7.17
CA ASP A 189 -16.43 -24.79 8.31
C ASP A 189 -17.06 -26.14 8.65
N ARG A 190 -16.62 -26.75 9.76
CA ARG A 190 -17.03 -28.11 10.11
C ARG A 190 -17.34 -28.24 11.58
N GLU A 191 -18.57 -28.65 11.87
CA GLU A 191 -18.99 -29.13 13.17
C GLU A 191 -18.62 -30.60 13.38
N TYR A 192 -18.24 -30.94 14.60
CA TYR A 192 -17.98 -32.31 15.03
C TYR A 192 -18.23 -32.49 16.53
N THR A 193 -18.47 -33.73 16.94
CA THR A 193 -18.53 -34.11 18.35
C THR A 193 -17.26 -34.82 18.71
N LEU A 194 -16.64 -34.43 19.83
CA LEU A 194 -15.43 -35.09 20.30
C LEU A 194 -15.75 -36.54 20.70
N PRO A 195 -15.02 -37.56 20.20
CA PRO A 195 -15.34 -38.96 20.44
C PRO A 195 -15.47 -39.30 21.92
N GLY A 196 -16.47 -40.13 22.25
CA GLY A 196 -16.72 -40.54 23.63
C GLY A 196 -17.33 -39.45 24.52
N THR A 197 -17.77 -38.32 23.95
CA THR A 197 -18.41 -37.23 24.69
C THR A 197 -19.61 -36.64 23.95
N ASP A 198 -20.33 -35.74 24.61
CA ASP A 198 -21.36 -34.86 24.05
C ASP A 198 -20.81 -33.46 23.67
N LEU A 199 -19.49 -33.29 23.73
CA LEU A 199 -18.84 -32.00 23.50
C LEU A 199 -18.81 -31.68 22.00
N ARG A 200 -19.72 -30.81 21.59
CA ARG A 200 -19.73 -30.23 20.24
C ARG A 200 -18.60 -29.22 20.07
N ARG A 201 -18.00 -29.24 18.89
CA ARG A 201 -16.90 -28.37 18.45
C ARG A 201 -17.15 -27.95 17.02
N ARG A 202 -16.53 -26.84 16.64
CA ARG A 202 -16.51 -26.36 15.27
C ARG A 202 -15.10 -25.90 14.93
N ILE A 203 -14.61 -26.29 13.75
CA ILE A 203 -13.35 -25.80 13.22
C ILE A 203 -13.64 -24.85 12.06
N LEU A 204 -13.05 -23.66 12.14
CA LEU A 204 -12.97 -22.73 11.02
C LEU A 204 -11.54 -22.71 10.51
N PHE A 205 -11.36 -23.07 9.24
CA PHE A 205 -10.09 -23.07 8.55
C PHE A 205 -10.09 -22.00 7.47
N PHE A 206 -9.28 -20.96 7.67
CA PHE A 206 -9.11 -19.90 6.70
C PHE A 206 -7.78 -20.05 5.98
N ARG A 207 -7.78 -19.84 4.66
CA ARG A 207 -6.58 -19.64 3.87
C ARG A 207 -6.40 -18.18 3.54
N LYS A 208 -5.20 -17.67 3.74
CA LYS A 208 -4.83 -16.32 3.33
C LYS A 208 -4.80 -16.23 1.81
N LYS A 209 -5.69 -15.40 1.26
CA LYS A 209 -5.66 -14.98 -0.14
C LYS A 209 -4.38 -14.18 -0.37
N ASP A 210 -3.89 -14.18 -1.61
CA ASP A 210 -2.80 -13.31 -2.02
C ASP A 210 -3.01 -11.89 -1.48
N SER A 211 -2.16 -11.48 -0.55
CA SER A 211 -2.29 -10.21 0.14
C SER A 211 -1.45 -9.11 -0.48
N GLY A 212 -0.71 -9.41 -1.56
CA GLY A 212 0.51 -8.69 -1.86
C GLY A 212 1.51 -8.87 -0.73
N ILE A 213 2.78 -9.09 -1.07
CA ILE A 213 3.86 -9.03 -0.08
C ILE A 213 3.82 -7.62 0.55
N LYS A 214 3.94 -7.51 1.88
CA LYS A 214 4.15 -6.20 2.55
C LYS A 214 5.61 -6.07 2.92
N ARG A 215 6.34 -5.12 2.32
CA ARG A 215 7.76 -4.86 2.59
C ARG A 215 7.93 -3.55 3.35
N ILE A 216 8.84 -3.56 4.32
CA ILE A 216 9.21 -2.38 5.10
C ILE A 216 10.64 -2.00 4.73
N TYR A 217 10.81 -0.76 4.26
CA TYR A 217 12.09 -0.15 3.92
C TYR A 217 12.46 0.85 5.01
N LYS A 218 13.52 0.56 5.76
CA LYS A 218 13.96 1.37 6.89
C LYS A 218 15.47 1.42 7.01
N ILE A 219 15.98 2.45 7.65
CA ILE A 219 17.39 2.56 8.02
C ILE A 219 17.65 1.56 9.16
N LEU A 220 18.63 0.67 8.95
CA LEU A 220 19.03 -0.33 9.96
C LEU A 220 20.12 0.23 10.89
N LYS A 221 20.37 -0.47 12.00
CA LYS A 221 21.44 -0.11 12.95
C LYS A 221 22.81 -0.16 12.29
N ASP A 222 23.05 -1.18 11.47
CA ASP A 222 24.16 -1.19 10.52
C ASP A 222 23.68 -0.57 9.21
N GLU A 223 24.20 0.61 8.88
CA GLU A 223 23.85 1.31 7.65
C GLU A 223 24.22 0.51 6.40
N LYS A 224 25.21 -0.40 6.47
CA LYS A 224 25.60 -1.27 5.33
C LYS A 224 24.56 -2.33 5.01
N GLU A 225 23.73 -2.70 5.98
CA GLU A 225 22.64 -3.67 5.80
C GLU A 225 21.33 -3.00 5.36
N THR A 226 21.27 -1.67 5.32
CA THR A 226 20.08 -0.92 4.93
C THR A 226 19.69 -1.28 3.48
N PRO A 227 18.40 -1.51 3.17
CA PRO A 227 17.94 -1.86 1.82
C PRO A 227 17.91 -0.64 0.89
N GLY A 228 19.01 0.11 0.81
CA GLY A 228 19.18 1.36 0.09
C GLY A 228 20.27 2.22 0.74
N ILE A 229 20.56 3.37 0.15
CA ILE A 229 21.53 4.33 0.67
C ILE A 229 20.85 5.15 1.78
N ALA A 230 21.30 4.97 3.02
CA ALA A 230 20.81 5.75 4.16
C ALA A 230 21.25 7.22 4.06
N VAL A 231 20.33 8.16 4.28
CA VAL A 231 20.62 9.60 4.37
C VAL A 231 20.07 10.13 5.69
N SER A 232 20.99 10.54 6.57
CA SER A 232 20.69 10.88 7.97
C SER A 232 21.20 12.27 8.40
N SER A 233 21.88 13.02 7.51
CA SER A 233 22.45 14.36 7.78
C SER A 233 21.99 15.41 6.76
N GLU A 234 21.77 16.64 7.21
CA GLU A 234 21.42 17.82 6.40
C GLU A 234 22.58 18.29 5.50
N ASP A 235 23.83 18.03 5.91
CA ASP A 235 25.02 18.40 5.11
C ASP A 235 25.26 17.47 3.91
N ASN A 236 24.53 16.36 3.86
CA ASN A 236 24.63 15.37 2.81
C ASN A 236 24.37 16.01 1.43
N LYS A 237 25.32 15.85 0.50
CA LYS A 237 25.24 16.42 -0.85
C LYS A 237 23.97 15.96 -1.59
N THR A 238 23.62 14.68 -1.47
CA THR A 238 22.44 14.10 -2.13
C THR A 238 21.15 14.71 -1.59
N PHE A 239 21.05 14.93 -0.27
CA PHE A 239 19.91 15.63 0.33
C PHE A 239 19.77 17.04 -0.24
N ARG A 240 20.84 17.83 -0.28
CA ARG A 240 20.84 19.19 -0.85
C ARG A 240 20.44 19.19 -2.32
N ASP A 241 20.96 18.26 -3.13
CA ASP A 241 20.62 18.16 -4.55
C ASP A 241 19.13 17.79 -4.77
N ILE A 242 18.60 16.84 -4.00
CA ILE A 242 17.18 16.46 -4.07
C ILE A 242 16.28 17.60 -3.59
N LYS A 243 16.65 18.31 -2.54
CA LYS A 243 15.91 19.49 -2.06
C LYS A 243 15.78 20.56 -3.13
N ARG A 244 16.86 20.82 -3.87
CA ARG A 244 16.85 21.73 -5.03
C ARG A 244 16.01 21.22 -6.20
N ALA A 245 15.99 19.90 -6.44
CA ALA A 245 15.10 19.30 -7.43
C ALA A 245 13.62 19.46 -7.06
N VAL A 246 13.26 19.27 -5.78
CA VAL A 246 11.90 19.49 -5.26
C VAL A 246 11.48 20.96 -5.37
N ALA A 247 12.42 21.89 -5.20
CA ALA A 247 12.21 23.32 -5.42
C ALA A 247 12.15 23.71 -6.92
N GLY A 248 12.39 22.79 -7.85
CA GLY A 248 12.39 23.04 -9.30
C GLY A 248 13.65 23.73 -9.84
N GLU A 249 14.67 23.94 -9.00
CA GLU A 249 15.88 24.70 -9.37
C GLU A 249 16.78 23.97 -10.38
N LEU A 250 16.72 22.63 -10.40
CA LEU A 250 17.55 21.81 -11.30
C LEU A 250 16.93 21.66 -12.69
N LEU A 251 15.66 22.02 -12.87
CA LEU A 251 14.94 21.79 -14.12
C LEU A 251 15.53 22.60 -15.28
N LYS A 252 15.73 23.91 -15.08
CA LYS A 252 16.25 24.79 -16.15
C LYS A 252 17.72 24.50 -16.50
N LYS A 253 18.52 24.08 -15.52
CA LYS A 253 19.98 23.92 -15.68
C LYS A 253 20.40 22.51 -16.07
N GLN A 254 19.65 21.50 -15.64
CA GLN A 254 20.04 20.09 -15.74
C GLN A 254 18.93 19.19 -16.28
N GLY A 255 17.74 19.73 -16.59
CA GLY A 255 16.61 18.93 -17.06
C GLY A 255 16.04 17.98 -16.00
N LEU A 256 16.38 18.17 -14.71
CA LEU A 256 15.94 17.28 -13.64
C LEU A 256 14.69 17.81 -12.93
N ALA A 257 13.70 16.93 -12.74
CA ALA A 257 12.49 17.21 -11.97
C ALA A 257 12.28 16.21 -10.83
N ALA A 258 11.67 16.68 -9.74
CA ALA A 258 11.17 15.82 -8.68
C ALA A 258 9.70 15.44 -8.93
N ILE A 259 9.42 14.14 -8.91
CA ILE A 259 8.12 13.52 -9.17
C ILE A 259 7.67 12.85 -7.87
N SER A 260 6.50 13.21 -7.37
CA SER A 260 5.99 12.73 -6.07
C SER A 260 4.78 11.82 -6.25
N GLY A 261 4.78 10.70 -5.53
CA GLY A 261 3.65 9.77 -5.46
C GLY A 261 3.81 8.57 -6.38
N LYS A 262 3.58 7.37 -5.82
CA LYS A 262 3.85 6.10 -6.50
C LYS A 262 3.16 5.96 -7.86
N LYS A 263 1.88 6.38 -7.97
CA LYS A 263 1.12 6.30 -9.23
C LYS A 263 1.75 7.13 -10.35
N ILE A 264 2.19 8.35 -10.04
CA ILE A 264 2.81 9.25 -11.01
C ILE A 264 4.20 8.74 -11.39
N ILE A 265 4.97 8.27 -10.40
CA ILE A 265 6.29 7.66 -10.61
C ILE A 265 6.17 6.45 -11.54
N THR A 266 5.23 5.53 -11.29
CA THR A 266 5.01 4.37 -12.16
C THR A 266 4.66 4.79 -13.59
N GLY A 267 3.67 5.68 -13.75
CA GLY A 267 3.27 6.14 -15.09
C GLY A 267 4.40 6.84 -15.86
N PHE A 268 5.24 7.60 -15.16
CA PHE A 268 6.46 8.18 -15.76
C PHE A 268 7.43 7.10 -16.22
N LEU A 269 7.72 6.11 -15.36
CA LEU A 269 8.67 5.04 -15.67
C LEU A 269 8.18 4.05 -16.74
N ASP A 270 6.88 4.04 -17.04
CA ASP A 270 6.31 3.27 -18.15
C ASP A 270 6.63 3.90 -19.52
N SER A 271 6.85 5.22 -19.56
CA SER A 271 7.05 5.99 -20.79
C SER A 271 8.48 6.55 -20.95
N PHE A 272 9.23 6.68 -19.86
CA PHE A 272 10.54 7.32 -19.83
C PHE A 272 11.62 6.45 -19.18
N THR A 273 12.86 6.64 -19.61
CA THR A 273 14.03 5.91 -19.09
C THR A 273 14.39 6.37 -17.67
N ALA A 274 14.83 5.42 -16.85
CA ALA A 274 15.24 5.65 -15.46
C ALA A 274 16.76 5.86 -15.29
N GLN A 275 17.53 6.01 -16.38
CA GLN A 275 18.99 6.09 -16.28
C GLN A 275 19.41 7.33 -15.47
N GLY A 276 20.30 7.15 -14.49
CA GLY A 276 20.75 8.23 -13.60
C GLY A 276 19.67 8.79 -12.64
N SER A 277 18.47 8.20 -12.63
CA SER A 277 17.38 8.62 -11.74
C SER A 277 17.61 8.14 -10.31
N ARG A 278 17.02 8.85 -9.33
CA ARG A 278 17.15 8.56 -7.91
C ARG A 278 15.78 8.38 -7.27
N LEU A 279 15.52 7.21 -6.70
CA LEU A 279 14.29 6.92 -5.96
C LEU A 279 14.53 7.15 -4.47
N VAL A 280 13.66 7.92 -3.83
CA VAL A 280 13.78 8.32 -2.43
C VAL A 280 12.54 7.87 -1.67
N LEU A 281 12.78 7.12 -0.59
CA LEU A 281 11.76 6.64 0.34
C LEU A 281 11.95 7.32 1.71
N PRO A 282 10.87 7.61 2.44
CA PRO A 282 11.00 7.94 3.85
C PRO A 282 11.46 6.71 4.64
N ASP A 283 12.15 6.93 5.75
CA ASP A 283 12.42 5.87 6.72
C ASP A 283 11.11 5.22 7.19
N GLU A 284 11.14 3.91 7.44
CA GLU A 284 9.98 3.06 7.73
C GLU A 284 8.88 3.07 6.64
N TYR A 285 9.23 3.35 5.38
CA TYR A 285 8.29 3.25 4.27
C TYR A 285 7.78 1.81 4.12
N THR A 286 6.47 1.68 3.95
CA THR A 286 5.82 0.38 3.75
C THR A 286 5.20 0.34 2.36
N GLU A 287 5.47 -0.71 1.60
CA GLU A 287 4.83 -0.97 0.32
C GLU A 287 4.08 -2.30 0.35
N ASN A 288 2.99 -2.38 -0.41
CA ASN A 288 2.19 -3.59 -0.63
C ASN A 288 1.81 -3.82 -2.10
N ASP A 289 2.16 -2.89 -3.00
CA ASP A 289 1.97 -3.01 -4.44
C ASP A 289 3.20 -3.69 -5.07
N GLU A 290 3.02 -4.90 -5.61
CA GLU A 290 4.12 -5.68 -6.19
C GLU A 290 4.80 -4.99 -7.36
N LYS A 291 4.04 -4.26 -8.19
CA LYS A 291 4.61 -3.51 -9.33
C LYS A 291 5.55 -2.43 -8.81
N PHE A 292 5.14 -1.69 -7.77
CA PHE A 292 5.99 -0.68 -7.17
C PHE A 292 7.15 -1.28 -6.37
N MET A 293 6.98 -2.45 -5.75
CA MET A 293 8.11 -3.18 -5.15
C MET A 293 9.17 -3.56 -6.19
N ALA A 294 8.76 -4.01 -7.37
CA ALA A 294 9.68 -4.30 -8.46
C ALA A 294 10.44 -3.04 -8.91
N VAL A 295 9.75 -1.88 -8.93
CA VAL A 295 10.40 -0.58 -9.14
C VAL A 295 11.44 -0.32 -8.06
N ILE A 296 11.09 -0.46 -6.78
CA ILE A 296 12.02 -0.22 -5.66
C ILE A 296 13.24 -1.13 -5.75
N GLU A 297 13.07 -2.43 -6.02
CA GLU A 297 14.18 -3.37 -6.19
C GLU A 297 15.07 -3.03 -7.37
N ARG A 298 14.51 -2.54 -8.49
CA ARG A 298 15.30 -2.06 -9.63
C ARG A 298 16.23 -0.91 -9.24
N PHE A 299 15.72 0.07 -8.50
CA PHE A 299 16.54 1.18 -7.99
C PHE A 299 17.56 0.72 -6.93
N ARG A 300 17.20 -0.25 -6.09
CA ARG A 300 18.13 -0.86 -5.12
C ARG A 300 19.30 -1.55 -5.83
N ALA A 301 19.01 -2.39 -6.82
CA ALA A 301 20.01 -3.11 -7.60
C ALA A 301 20.93 -2.15 -8.40
N ALA A 302 20.39 -1.01 -8.85
CA ALA A 302 21.14 0.04 -9.52
C ALA A 302 21.87 1.02 -8.57
N ASN A 303 21.89 0.74 -7.26
CA ASN A 303 22.47 1.61 -6.22
C ASN A 303 21.99 3.07 -6.30
N SER A 304 20.70 3.25 -6.57
CA SER A 304 20.04 4.55 -6.77
C SER A 304 18.76 4.70 -5.94
N LEU A 305 18.54 3.78 -5.00
CA LEU A 305 17.52 3.86 -3.97
C LEU A 305 18.10 4.51 -2.70
N TYR A 306 17.43 5.54 -2.21
CA TYR A 306 17.81 6.25 -0.99
C TYR A 306 16.69 6.21 0.05
N ILE A 307 17.07 6.05 1.32
CA ILE A 307 16.14 6.04 2.46
C ILE A 307 16.51 7.19 3.39
N PHE A 308 15.60 8.15 3.54
CA PHE A 308 15.86 9.40 4.27
C PHE A 308 15.24 9.34 5.66
N ARG A 309 16.00 9.76 6.68
CA ARG A 309 15.44 9.93 8.04
C ARG A 309 14.22 10.87 8.01
N LYS A 310 13.28 10.59 8.92
CA LYS A 310 11.99 11.28 9.02
C LYS A 310 12.10 12.82 8.97
N GLY A 311 13.03 13.42 9.71
CA GLY A 311 13.23 14.87 9.73
C GLY A 311 13.56 15.44 8.35
N LEU A 312 14.57 14.86 7.69
CA LEU A 312 15.00 15.27 6.35
C LEU A 312 13.91 15.05 5.30
N PHE A 313 13.22 13.91 5.35
CA PHE A 313 12.19 13.61 4.37
C PHE A 313 11.02 14.60 4.46
N ASN A 314 10.65 15.04 5.67
CA ASN A 314 9.59 16.02 5.87
C ASN A 314 9.89 17.37 5.19
N GLU A 315 11.15 17.76 5.07
CA GLU A 315 11.54 18.98 4.33
C GLU A 315 11.37 18.83 2.81
N LEU A 316 11.41 17.60 2.30
CA LEU A 316 11.22 17.30 0.88
C LEU A 316 9.73 17.13 0.52
N ASP A 317 8.92 16.69 1.47
CA ASP A 317 7.52 16.40 1.25
C ASP A 317 6.59 17.54 1.72
N ALA A 318 6.46 18.55 0.87
CA ALA A 318 5.59 19.69 1.11
C ALA A 318 4.11 19.32 1.33
N ALA A 319 3.65 18.12 0.96
CA ALA A 319 2.28 17.67 1.16
C ALA A 319 2.09 16.86 2.47
N GLY A 320 3.17 16.48 3.15
CA GLY A 320 3.13 15.71 4.39
C GLY A 320 2.58 14.27 4.26
N GLY A 321 2.47 13.76 3.04
CA GLY A 321 1.87 12.45 2.73
C GLY A 321 2.82 11.26 2.83
N ARG A 322 4.11 11.48 3.15
CA ARG A 322 5.21 10.49 3.18
C ARG A 322 5.25 9.63 1.92
N SER A 323 4.92 10.23 0.78
CA SER A 323 4.85 9.55 -0.50
C SER A 323 6.23 9.47 -1.17
N PRO A 324 6.58 8.37 -1.85
CA PRO A 324 7.88 8.22 -2.50
C PRO A 324 8.15 9.36 -3.50
N LEU A 325 9.43 9.68 -3.67
CA LEU A 325 9.90 10.73 -4.58
C LEU A 325 10.86 10.13 -5.60
N LEU A 326 10.72 10.50 -6.87
CA LEU A 326 11.68 10.18 -7.92
C LEU A 326 12.30 11.49 -8.41
N VAL A 327 13.63 11.55 -8.50
CA VAL A 327 14.34 12.62 -9.22
C VAL A 327 14.87 12.04 -10.52
N ALA A 328 14.39 12.54 -11.65
CA ALA A 328 14.69 12.03 -12.98
C ALA A 328 14.82 13.16 -14.01
N GLU A 329 15.48 12.86 -15.13
CA GLU A 329 15.51 13.74 -16.30
C GLU A 329 14.14 13.75 -16.98
N VAL A 330 13.66 14.93 -17.39
CA VAL A 330 12.40 15.09 -18.09
C VAL A 330 12.61 15.52 -19.54
N PRO A 331 11.64 15.28 -20.44
CA PRO A 331 11.77 15.65 -21.84
C PRO A 331 12.06 17.14 -22.04
N GLY A 332 12.87 17.44 -23.07
CA GLY A 332 13.03 18.80 -23.56
C GLY A 332 11.73 19.35 -24.16
N LEU A 333 11.66 20.68 -24.24
CA LEU A 333 10.54 21.38 -24.88
C LEU A 333 11.04 21.91 -26.23
N GLY A 334 10.50 21.39 -27.34
CA GLY A 334 10.83 21.89 -28.68
C GLY A 334 10.23 23.27 -28.95
N ASP A 335 10.77 24.00 -29.92
CA ASP A 335 10.16 25.25 -30.38
C ASP A 335 8.91 24.95 -31.24
N TRP A 336 7.90 25.81 -31.13
CA TRP A 336 6.70 25.74 -31.96
C TRP A 336 7.01 26.27 -33.36
N ASP A 337 6.63 25.51 -34.37
CA ASP A 337 6.89 25.78 -35.80
C ASP A 337 5.73 26.53 -36.49
N GLY A 338 4.70 26.92 -35.74
CA GLY A 338 3.48 27.53 -36.29
C GLY A 338 2.39 26.53 -36.67
N SER A 339 2.66 25.22 -36.61
CA SER A 339 1.68 24.19 -36.97
C SER A 339 0.53 24.10 -35.97
N LEU A 340 -0.67 23.82 -36.49
CA LEU A 340 -1.87 23.57 -35.69
C LEU A 340 -2.35 22.14 -35.89
N LEU A 341 -2.85 21.54 -34.82
CA LEU A 341 -3.64 20.31 -34.88
C LEU A 341 -5.11 20.63 -35.16
N ASN A 342 -5.88 19.63 -35.60
CA ASN A 342 -7.32 19.77 -35.75
C ASN A 342 -7.97 20.09 -34.39
N GLY A 343 -8.89 21.05 -34.40
CA GLY A 343 -9.58 21.54 -33.21
C GLY A 343 -8.82 22.62 -32.44
N CYS A 344 -8.92 22.56 -31.11
CA CYS A 344 -8.36 23.57 -30.22
C CYS A 344 -6.86 23.35 -29.98
N ASN A 345 -6.07 24.41 -30.15
CA ASN A 345 -4.64 24.46 -29.85
C ASN A 345 -4.39 25.48 -28.72
N PRO A 346 -4.29 25.04 -27.45
CA PRO A 346 -4.15 25.96 -26.33
C PRO A 346 -2.75 26.58 -26.29
N VAL A 347 -2.71 27.91 -26.20
CA VAL A 347 -1.50 28.71 -25.99
C VAL A 347 -1.52 29.17 -24.54
N ILE A 348 -0.70 28.57 -23.69
CA ILE A 348 -0.73 28.77 -22.24
C ILE A 348 0.41 29.70 -21.81
N PRO A 349 0.09 30.92 -21.33
CA PRO A 349 1.08 31.89 -20.85
C PRO A 349 1.24 31.93 -19.32
N PHE A 350 0.79 30.91 -18.59
CA PHE A 350 0.72 30.97 -17.13
C PHE A 350 2.10 30.92 -16.48
N GLN A 351 2.41 31.95 -15.67
CA GLN A 351 3.68 32.06 -14.93
C GLN A 351 3.69 31.24 -13.64
N ASP A 352 2.53 30.92 -13.05
CA ASP A 352 2.43 30.04 -11.90
C ASP A 352 2.39 28.56 -12.35
N PRO A 353 3.37 27.73 -11.91
CA PRO A 353 3.33 26.28 -12.10
C PRO A 353 2.01 25.59 -11.71
N LEU A 354 1.31 26.07 -10.67
CA LEU A 354 0.03 25.48 -10.26
C LEU A 354 -1.04 25.69 -11.34
N ASN A 355 -1.12 26.89 -11.90
CA ASN A 355 -2.03 27.21 -13.00
C ASN A 355 -1.66 26.42 -14.26
N VAL A 356 -0.36 26.27 -14.58
CA VAL A 356 0.09 25.40 -15.69
C VAL A 356 -0.37 23.96 -15.47
N GLY A 357 -0.15 23.39 -14.28
CA GLY A 357 -0.56 22.01 -13.98
C GLY A 357 -2.08 21.80 -14.05
N ALA A 358 -2.86 22.76 -13.55
CA ALA A 358 -4.32 22.73 -13.65
C ALA A 358 -4.82 22.84 -15.10
N ALA A 359 -4.17 23.69 -15.91
CA ALA A 359 -4.44 23.81 -17.34
C ALA A 359 -4.16 22.50 -18.07
N VAL A 360 -2.98 21.90 -17.84
CA VAL A 360 -2.59 20.61 -18.41
C VAL A 360 -3.61 19.52 -18.06
N ARG A 361 -4.04 19.45 -16.80
CA ARG A 361 -5.06 18.49 -16.37
C ARG A 361 -6.36 18.64 -17.14
N SER A 362 -6.80 19.88 -17.32
CA SER A 362 -8.04 20.20 -18.03
C SER A 362 -7.91 19.84 -19.50
N CYS A 363 -6.84 20.30 -20.16
CA CYS A 363 -6.53 19.96 -21.55
C CYS A 363 -6.51 18.45 -21.79
N ALA A 364 -5.78 17.69 -20.97
CA ALA A 364 -5.74 16.23 -21.06
C ALA A 364 -7.14 15.61 -20.86
N GLY A 365 -7.91 16.08 -19.87
CA GLY A 365 -9.27 15.60 -19.59
C GLY A 365 -10.25 15.83 -20.74
N PHE A 366 -10.06 16.89 -21.54
CA PHE A 366 -10.87 17.20 -22.71
C PHE A 366 -10.31 16.66 -24.03
N GLY A 367 -9.21 15.89 -23.99
CA GLY A 367 -8.63 15.21 -25.14
C GLY A 367 -7.75 16.07 -26.02
N ILE A 368 -7.20 17.17 -25.48
CA ILE A 368 -6.11 17.91 -26.12
C ILE A 368 -4.84 17.06 -26.08
N GLN A 369 -4.10 17.04 -27.18
CA GLN A 369 -2.86 16.28 -27.31
C GLN A 369 -1.60 17.15 -27.17
N ARG A 370 -1.67 18.41 -27.62
CA ARG A 370 -0.56 19.36 -27.63
C ARG A 370 -0.93 20.66 -26.93
N ILE A 371 -0.01 21.19 -26.12
CA ILE A 371 -0.09 22.53 -25.55
C ILE A 371 1.09 23.36 -26.05
N ILE A 372 0.78 24.57 -26.53
CA ILE A 372 1.77 25.58 -26.89
C ILE A 372 2.01 26.43 -25.64
N LEU A 373 3.24 26.48 -25.14
CA LEU A 373 3.62 27.28 -23.97
C LEU A 373 4.39 28.51 -24.44
N THR A 374 4.01 29.70 -24.01
CA THR A 374 4.85 30.88 -24.28
C THR A 374 6.15 30.83 -23.48
N ARG A 375 7.18 31.60 -23.86
CA ARG A 375 8.48 31.59 -23.16
C ARG A 375 8.43 32.10 -21.71
N ASP A 376 7.45 32.94 -21.40
CA ASP A 376 7.17 33.45 -20.06
C ASP A 376 6.37 32.46 -19.20
N ALA A 377 5.76 31.42 -19.79
CA ALA A 377 5.03 30.40 -19.04
C ALA A 377 5.97 29.50 -18.22
N ALA A 378 5.54 29.16 -17.00
CA ALA A 378 6.22 28.19 -16.15
C ALA A 378 6.43 26.84 -16.85
N ASN A 379 7.47 26.11 -16.44
CA ASN A 379 7.75 24.82 -17.01
C ASN A 379 6.69 23.77 -16.57
N PRO A 380 6.10 22.99 -17.50
CA PRO A 380 5.09 21.98 -17.17
C PRO A 380 5.66 20.85 -16.30
N TYR A 381 6.96 20.61 -16.32
CA TYR A 381 7.64 19.62 -15.48
C TYR A 381 8.12 20.19 -14.14
N HIS A 382 7.73 21.42 -13.79
CA HIS A 382 7.97 21.92 -12.45
C HIS A 382 7.24 21.02 -11.42
N PRO A 383 7.82 20.70 -10.25
CA PRO A 383 7.20 19.77 -9.29
C PRO A 383 5.78 20.14 -8.86
N LYS A 384 5.49 21.44 -8.74
CA LYS A 384 4.12 21.95 -8.50
C LYS A 384 3.16 21.65 -9.66
N SER A 385 3.60 21.82 -10.92
CA SER A 385 2.82 21.51 -12.12
C SER A 385 2.54 20.01 -12.25
N ILE A 386 3.54 19.15 -12.03
CA ILE A 386 3.38 17.69 -12.03
C ILE A 386 2.31 17.26 -11.02
N ARG A 387 2.35 17.83 -9.81
CA ARG A 387 1.39 17.54 -8.75
C ARG A 387 -0.02 18.01 -9.12
N ALA A 388 -0.17 19.28 -9.53
CA ALA A 388 -1.47 19.85 -9.88
C ALA A 388 -2.11 19.12 -11.07
N SER A 389 -1.31 18.67 -12.03
CA SER A 389 -1.77 17.86 -13.17
C SER A 389 -2.04 16.39 -12.85
N SER A 390 -1.70 15.92 -11.65
CA SER A 390 -1.75 14.49 -11.27
C SER A 390 -0.97 13.59 -12.24
N GLY A 391 0.15 14.08 -12.77
CA GLY A 391 1.00 13.36 -13.73
C GLY A 391 0.57 13.46 -15.19
N ALA A 392 -0.54 14.13 -15.52
CA ALA A 392 -1.00 14.25 -16.91
C ALA A 392 0.01 14.95 -17.83
N VAL A 393 0.92 15.77 -17.26
CA VAL A 393 2.05 16.37 -18.00
C VAL A 393 2.89 15.36 -18.77
N PHE A 394 2.97 14.09 -18.33
CA PHE A 394 3.79 13.09 -18.99
C PHE A 394 3.15 12.47 -20.23
N ASN A 395 1.86 12.75 -20.46
CA ASN A 395 1.09 12.22 -21.59
C ASN A 395 0.71 13.32 -22.60
N MET A 396 1.35 14.48 -22.52
CA MET A 396 1.07 15.63 -23.38
C MET A 396 2.30 16.06 -24.16
N GLU A 397 2.09 16.51 -25.40
CA GLU A 397 3.11 17.18 -26.18
C GLU A 397 3.18 18.66 -25.79
N PHE A 398 4.38 19.18 -25.60
CA PHE A 398 4.62 20.58 -25.28
C PHE A 398 5.60 21.20 -26.27
N VAL A 399 5.22 22.35 -26.80
CA VAL A 399 6.07 23.18 -27.69
C VAL A 399 6.16 24.60 -27.16
N ARG A 400 7.27 25.30 -27.43
CA ARG A 400 7.52 26.66 -26.97
C ARG A 400 7.26 27.67 -28.07
N ALA A 401 6.28 28.55 -27.85
CA ALA A 401 6.12 29.78 -28.61
C ALA A 401 6.91 30.92 -27.94
N PRO A 402 7.20 32.02 -28.64
CA PRO A 402 7.77 33.25 -28.07
C PRO A 402 6.93 33.84 -26.92
N MET A 403 7.41 34.95 -26.34
CA MET A 403 6.69 35.59 -25.23
C MET A 403 5.30 36.03 -25.68
N LEU A 404 4.34 36.08 -24.75
CA LEU A 404 2.96 36.44 -25.06
C LEU A 404 2.83 37.79 -25.81
N GLU A 405 3.70 38.76 -25.52
CA GLU A 405 3.73 40.07 -26.19
C GLU A 405 4.17 39.99 -27.66
N GLU A 406 5.06 39.05 -27.99
CA GLU A 406 5.61 38.83 -29.32
C GLU A 406 4.74 37.87 -30.15
N PHE A 407 3.98 37.02 -29.47
CA PHE A 407 3.12 36.00 -30.07
C PHE A 407 2.20 36.53 -31.20
N PRO A 408 1.54 37.69 -31.08
CA PRO A 408 0.61 38.16 -32.11
C PRO A 408 1.30 38.53 -33.43
N ALA A 409 2.62 38.78 -33.43
CA ALA A 409 3.38 39.07 -34.64
C ALA A 409 3.65 37.81 -35.49
N LEU A 410 3.54 36.63 -34.91
CA LEU A 410 3.80 35.34 -35.56
C LEU A 410 2.56 34.72 -36.20
N ILE A 411 1.39 35.22 -35.81
CA ILE A 411 0.11 34.71 -36.29
C ILE A 411 -0.26 35.48 -37.56
N ASP A 412 -0.34 34.77 -38.68
CA ASP A 412 -0.97 35.29 -39.90
C ASP A 412 -2.47 35.53 -39.64
N ASN A 413 -3.04 36.55 -40.26
CA ASN A 413 -4.46 36.90 -40.10
C ASN A 413 -5.41 35.78 -40.59
N SER A 414 -4.88 34.77 -41.30
CA SER A 414 -5.61 33.58 -41.72
C SER A 414 -5.82 32.54 -40.62
N VAL A 415 -5.07 32.60 -39.51
CA VAL A 415 -5.16 31.65 -38.40
C VAL A 415 -6.22 32.13 -37.40
N PRO A 416 -7.30 31.36 -37.16
CA PRO A 416 -8.30 31.74 -36.17
C PRO A 416 -7.73 31.73 -34.76
N VAL A 417 -7.90 32.83 -34.04
CA VAL A 417 -7.52 32.97 -32.63
C VAL A 417 -8.77 33.27 -31.82
N ILE A 418 -8.96 32.54 -30.73
CA ILE A 418 -10.00 32.78 -29.73
C ILE A 418 -9.29 33.09 -28.42
N SER A 419 -9.63 34.23 -27.82
CA SER A 419 -9.05 34.65 -26.55
C SER A 419 -10.09 34.69 -25.44
N LEU A 420 -9.73 34.35 -24.20
CA LEU A 420 -10.62 34.51 -23.05
C LEU A 420 -10.40 35.89 -22.42
N ASP A 421 -11.39 36.77 -22.55
CA ASP A 421 -11.38 38.11 -21.96
C ASP A 421 -12.81 38.51 -21.55
N ARG A 422 -12.96 39.20 -20.41
CA ARG A 422 -14.28 39.60 -19.89
C ARG A 422 -15.02 40.54 -20.85
N GLY A 423 -14.31 41.33 -21.65
CA GLY A 423 -14.91 42.25 -22.62
C GLY A 423 -15.28 41.60 -23.96
N GLY A 424 -15.14 40.28 -24.10
CA GLY A 424 -15.46 39.55 -25.33
C GLY A 424 -16.91 39.13 -25.47
N ASP A 425 -17.25 38.58 -26.64
CA ASP A 425 -18.57 38.04 -26.95
C ASP A 425 -18.92 36.83 -26.06
N ASP A 426 -20.21 36.59 -25.80
CA ASP A 426 -20.62 35.45 -24.99
C ASP A 426 -20.14 34.13 -25.63
N LEU A 427 -19.39 33.32 -24.87
CA LEU A 427 -18.90 32.01 -25.27
C LEU A 427 -20.04 31.10 -25.79
N ASP A 428 -21.26 31.27 -25.29
CA ASP A 428 -22.37 30.47 -25.76
C ASP A 428 -22.82 30.80 -27.20
N GLY A 429 -22.53 32.01 -27.68
CA GLY A 429 -22.91 32.47 -29.02
C GLY A 429 -21.94 32.10 -30.14
N ILE A 430 -20.75 31.59 -29.83
CA ILE A 430 -19.69 31.44 -30.84
C ILE A 430 -19.72 30.10 -31.58
N THR A 431 -19.30 30.15 -32.85
CA THR A 431 -19.02 28.98 -33.68
C THR A 431 -17.52 28.68 -33.65
N PHE A 432 -17.16 27.43 -33.37
CA PHE A 432 -15.75 27.03 -33.29
C PHE A 432 -15.20 26.71 -34.69
N PRO A 433 -14.06 27.30 -35.08
CA PRO A 433 -13.35 26.91 -36.30
C PRO A 433 -12.88 25.46 -36.25
N GLY A 434 -12.65 24.84 -37.41
CA GLY A 434 -12.13 23.47 -37.51
C GLY A 434 -10.73 23.30 -36.91
N SER A 435 -9.91 24.35 -36.92
CA SER A 435 -8.67 24.46 -36.18
C SER A 435 -8.46 25.91 -35.74
N PHE A 436 -8.07 26.13 -34.49
CA PHE A 436 -7.87 27.46 -33.93
C PHE A 436 -6.88 27.46 -32.75
N LEU A 437 -6.31 28.63 -32.48
CA LEU A 437 -5.53 28.91 -31.28
C LEU A 437 -6.46 29.41 -30.16
N LEU A 438 -6.31 28.85 -28.96
CA LEU A 438 -6.98 29.34 -27.76
C LEU A 438 -5.98 30.01 -26.83
N VAL A 439 -6.17 31.30 -26.54
CA VAL A 439 -5.34 32.04 -25.59
C VAL A 439 -6.17 32.37 -24.35
N PRO A 440 -5.99 31.69 -23.21
CA PRO A 440 -6.67 32.07 -21.98
C PRO A 440 -6.15 33.44 -21.49
N GLY A 441 -7.00 34.17 -20.80
CA GLY A 441 -6.62 35.44 -20.19
C GLY A 441 -5.49 35.27 -19.17
N ILE A 442 -4.74 36.34 -18.93
CA ILE A 442 -3.72 36.40 -17.88
C ILE A 442 -4.16 37.31 -16.75
N GLU A 443 -3.80 36.94 -15.53
CA GLU A 443 -3.92 37.81 -14.36
C GLU A 443 -2.93 38.98 -14.52
N GLY A 444 -3.35 40.21 -14.20
CA GLY A 444 -2.51 41.42 -14.30
C GLY A 444 -2.73 42.23 -15.59
N PRO A 445 -1.71 42.45 -16.45
CA PRO A 445 -1.77 43.43 -17.55
C PRO A 445 -2.77 43.07 -18.66
N GLY A 446 -3.31 41.85 -18.65
CA GLY A 446 -4.27 41.36 -19.64
C GLY A 446 -3.61 41.03 -20.98
N LEU A 447 -4.44 40.64 -21.96
CA LEU A 447 -3.94 40.21 -23.28
C LEU A 447 -3.51 41.39 -24.18
N PRO A 448 -2.50 41.20 -25.05
CA PRO A 448 -2.17 42.15 -26.12
C PRO A 448 -3.39 42.51 -26.99
N ALA A 449 -3.48 43.78 -27.42
CA ALA A 449 -4.64 44.30 -28.15
C ALA A 449 -5.02 43.48 -29.40
N LYS A 450 -4.02 42.96 -30.14
CA LYS A 450 -4.24 42.13 -31.32
C LYS A 450 -4.95 40.79 -31.01
N LEU A 451 -4.76 40.23 -29.81
CA LEU A 451 -5.43 39.01 -29.37
C LEU A 451 -6.85 39.28 -28.86
N LYS A 452 -7.16 40.52 -28.46
CA LYS A 452 -8.50 40.92 -27.99
C LYS A 452 -9.53 41.11 -29.10
N MET A 453 -9.12 41.13 -30.37
CA MET A 453 -10.06 41.36 -31.49
C MET A 453 -11.13 40.27 -31.65
N HIS A 454 -10.85 39.05 -31.16
CA HIS A 454 -11.78 37.91 -31.19
C HIS A 454 -11.84 37.25 -29.80
N SER A 455 -12.06 38.07 -28.77
CA SER A 455 -12.23 37.56 -27.42
C SER A 455 -13.64 37.04 -27.17
N VAL A 456 -13.72 36.05 -26.29
CA VAL A 456 -14.97 35.53 -25.74
C VAL A 456 -14.95 35.64 -24.22
N SER A 457 -16.12 35.88 -23.65
CA SER A 457 -16.34 35.99 -22.22
C SER A 457 -17.11 34.77 -21.70
N ILE A 458 -16.83 34.41 -20.45
CA ILE A 458 -17.61 33.41 -19.71
C ILE A 458 -18.54 34.20 -18.79
N PRO A 459 -19.86 34.03 -18.89
CA PRO A 459 -20.79 34.69 -17.99
C PRO A 459 -20.49 34.34 -16.53
N VAL A 460 -20.24 35.36 -15.71
CA VAL A 460 -20.00 35.25 -14.27
C VAL A 460 -20.84 36.30 -13.55
N SER A 461 -21.17 36.04 -12.28
CA SER A 461 -21.91 37.02 -11.48
C SER A 461 -21.04 38.25 -11.18
N ASP A 462 -21.70 39.38 -10.91
CA ASP A 462 -21.02 40.64 -10.52
C ASP A 462 -20.31 40.56 -9.15
N ALA A 463 -20.42 39.44 -8.44
CA ALA A 463 -19.72 39.19 -7.18
C ALA A 463 -18.21 38.94 -7.35
N VAL A 464 -17.74 38.69 -8.57
CA VAL A 464 -16.33 38.44 -8.87
C VAL A 464 -15.86 39.24 -10.09
N GLU A 465 -14.62 39.73 -10.05
CA GLU A 465 -14.02 40.48 -11.16
C GLU A 465 -13.65 39.58 -12.34
N SER A 466 -13.05 38.41 -12.05
CA SER A 466 -12.69 37.41 -13.05
C SER A 466 -12.53 36.03 -12.42
N LEU A 467 -12.64 34.97 -13.24
CA LEU A 467 -12.25 33.63 -12.83
C LEU A 467 -10.74 33.48 -12.85
N ASN A 468 -10.21 32.53 -12.07
CA ASN A 468 -8.84 32.06 -12.28
C ASN A 468 -8.68 31.56 -13.72
N ALA A 469 -7.57 31.90 -14.36
CA ALA A 469 -7.36 31.64 -15.78
C ALA A 469 -7.42 30.15 -16.15
N SER A 470 -6.96 29.25 -15.26
CA SER A 470 -7.05 27.81 -15.50
C SER A 470 -8.49 27.27 -15.38
N ALA A 471 -9.32 27.88 -14.54
CA ALA A 471 -10.74 27.57 -14.44
C ALA A 471 -11.52 28.06 -15.67
N ALA A 472 -11.24 29.28 -16.12
CA ALA A 472 -11.80 29.83 -17.36
C ALA A 472 -11.47 28.95 -18.56
N LEU A 473 -10.21 28.50 -18.67
CA LEU A 473 -9.77 27.55 -19.68
C LEU A 473 -10.58 26.25 -19.62
N ALA A 474 -10.79 25.68 -18.42
CA ALA A 474 -11.54 24.43 -18.26
C ALA A 474 -13.01 24.56 -18.70
N ILE A 475 -13.66 25.68 -18.37
CA ILE A 475 -15.04 25.98 -18.81
C ILE A 475 -15.11 26.09 -20.33
N PHE A 476 -14.18 26.83 -20.94
CA PHE A 476 -14.10 26.93 -22.39
C PHE A 476 -13.97 25.55 -23.04
N MET A 477 -13.05 24.72 -22.53
CA MET A 477 -12.82 23.37 -23.05
C MET A 477 -14.07 22.49 -22.96
N TYR A 478 -14.82 22.59 -21.86
CA TYR A 478 -16.07 21.86 -21.69
C TYR A 478 -17.11 22.26 -22.74
N VAL A 479 -17.30 23.57 -22.96
CA VAL A 479 -18.25 24.09 -23.96
C VAL A 479 -17.84 23.67 -25.37
N TRP A 480 -16.57 23.88 -25.73
CA TRP A 480 -16.02 23.46 -27.02
C TRP A 480 -16.21 21.97 -27.27
N ARG A 481 -15.82 21.11 -26.32
CA ARG A 481 -15.86 19.66 -26.49
C ARG A 481 -17.29 19.12 -26.61
N ASN A 482 -18.24 19.71 -25.90
CA ASN A 482 -19.66 19.31 -25.99
C ASN A 482 -20.31 19.70 -27.32
N ARG A 483 -19.85 20.78 -27.95
CA ARG A 483 -20.38 21.26 -29.23
C ARG A 483 -19.76 20.56 -30.44
N VAL A 484 -18.51 20.12 -30.34
CA VAL A 484 -17.84 19.33 -31.40
C VAL A 484 -18.23 17.84 -31.37
N LYS A 485 -18.77 17.34 -30.26
CA LYS A 485 -19.29 15.96 -30.15
C LYS A 485 -20.71 15.77 -30.71
N LYS A 486 -21.44 16.86 -30.90
CA LYS A 486 -22.74 16.89 -31.59
C LYS A 486 -22.48 17.14 -33.07
#